data_AF-A0A8H4VRD4-F1
#
_entry.id   AF-A0A8H4VRD4-F1
#
_cell.length_a   1.000
_cell.length_b   1.000
_cell.length_c   1.000
_cell.angle_alpha   90.00
_cell.angle_beta   90.00
_cell.angle_gamma   90.00
#
_symmetry.space_group_name_H-M   'P 1'
#
loop_
_entity.id
_entity.type
_entity.pdbx_description
1 polymer ?
#
loop_
_entity_poly.entity_id
_entity_poly.type
_entity_poly.pdbx_seq_one_letter_code
_entity_poly.pdbx_strand_id
1 'polypeptide(L)'
;MRTLRKTTSLTPPFAQPPPALPTFFSPPSSSMPILNGAILNHDILWTIFTLIGQDREEAMDDRLACILNATAVCKHWRQIILPSSNIWCLLIYVDRQYPWSRRASPQLLQTVCARSGRHGLLHIEATGCENVSLDLRQILLHFLNENWSRVARLSIGLDVYAYSEFVFRYPAPNVRWLQVTWTPDLSGTPEQMDSREADDRRQNPPRKLKALRGAGVCMDALHWLA
;
A
#
# COMPACT_ATOMS: atom_id res chain seq x y z
N MET A 1 31.26 35.07 55.42
CA MET A 1 30.32 35.57 54.39
C MET A 1 29.27 34.49 54.13
N ARG A 2 28.00 34.74 54.50
CA ARG A 2 26.89 33.79 54.34
C ARG A 2 26.12 34.13 53.05
N THR A 3 26.12 33.24 52.07
CA THR A 3 25.34 33.37 50.84
C THR A 3 23.95 32.78 51.03
N LEU A 4 22.92 33.63 51.01
CA LEU A 4 21.51 33.26 50.96
C LEU A 4 21.14 32.80 49.54
N ARG A 5 20.64 31.57 49.40
CA ARG A 5 20.02 31.09 48.14
C ARG A 5 18.53 31.41 48.18
N LYS A 6 18.06 32.15 47.16
CA LYS A 6 16.67 32.54 46.95
C LYS A 6 16.02 31.49 46.05
N THR A 7 15.08 30.73 46.59
CA THR A 7 14.34 29.69 45.86
C THR A 7 13.10 30.32 45.22
N THR A 8 13.10 30.47 43.89
CA THR A 8 11.94 30.96 43.14
C THR A 8 11.16 29.75 42.63
N SER A 9 9.96 29.51 43.14
CA SER A 9 9.07 28.45 42.66
C SER A 9 8.39 28.88 41.35
N LEU A 10 8.63 28.14 40.27
CA LEU A 10 7.92 28.28 39.00
C LEU A 10 6.61 27.49 39.06
N THR A 11 5.50 28.22 39.09
CA THR A 11 4.15 27.66 38.91
C THR A 11 3.93 27.37 37.41
N PRO A 12 3.53 26.15 37.01
CA PRO A 12 3.25 25.86 35.61
C PRO A 12 1.95 26.54 35.15
N PRO A 13 1.88 27.02 33.89
CA PRO A 13 0.68 27.63 33.35
C PRO A 13 -0.43 26.59 33.15
N PHE A 14 -1.65 27.00 33.47
CA PHE A 14 -2.88 26.24 33.28
C PHE A 14 -2.97 25.66 31.86
N ALA A 15 -3.03 24.33 31.77
CA ALA A 15 -3.37 23.62 30.53
C ALA A 15 -4.81 23.95 30.15
N GLN A 16 -5.02 24.57 29.00
CA GLN A 16 -6.35 24.73 28.42
C GLN A 16 -6.92 23.34 28.09
N PRO A 17 -8.20 23.06 28.44
CA PRO A 17 -8.84 21.83 28.03
C PRO A 17 -8.98 21.78 26.49
N PRO A 18 -8.84 20.59 25.87
CA PRO A 18 -8.94 20.45 24.43
C PRO A 18 -10.34 20.84 23.94
N PRO A 19 -10.44 21.39 22.71
CA PRO A 19 -11.73 21.75 22.12
C PRO A 19 -12.63 20.52 21.99
N ALA A 20 -13.89 20.67 22.38
CA ALA A 20 -14.89 19.62 22.27
C ALA A 20 -15.04 19.17 20.81
N LEU A 21 -14.93 17.87 20.57
CA LEU A 21 -15.17 17.28 19.26
C LEU A 21 -16.64 17.53 18.84
N PRO A 22 -16.90 17.75 17.54
CA PRO A 22 -18.25 17.92 17.04
C PRO A 22 -19.09 16.67 17.37
N THR A 23 -20.22 16.91 18.02
CA THR A 23 -21.22 15.91 18.39
C THR A 23 -21.75 15.23 17.13
N PHE A 24 -21.19 14.08 16.78
CA PHE A 24 -21.68 13.28 15.66
C PHE A 24 -23.04 12.69 16.02
N PHE A 25 -24.03 13.03 15.18
CA PHE A 25 -25.29 12.34 14.89
C PHE A 25 -25.65 11.16 15.81
N SER A 26 -26.71 11.35 16.59
CA SER A 26 -27.47 10.23 17.16
C SER A 26 -27.91 9.30 16.02
N PRO A 27 -27.54 8.01 16.03
CA PRO A 27 -28.01 7.08 15.01
C PRO A 27 -29.52 6.89 15.15
N PRO A 28 -30.30 6.92 14.05
CA PRO A 28 -31.71 6.58 14.11
C PRO A 28 -31.87 5.14 14.62
N SER A 29 -32.59 5.00 15.72
CA SER A 29 -33.01 3.71 16.25
C SER A 29 -33.95 3.03 15.25
N SER A 30 -33.54 1.83 14.84
CA SER A 30 -34.32 0.78 14.17
C SER A 30 -34.94 1.10 12.80
N SER A 31 -34.20 0.74 11.76
CA SER A 31 -34.67 -0.32 10.86
C SER A 31 -33.43 -0.95 10.24
N MET A 32 -33.08 -2.14 10.72
CA MET A 32 -32.14 -2.96 9.98
C MET A 32 -32.78 -3.24 8.61
N PRO A 33 -32.10 -2.96 7.48
CA PRO A 33 -32.50 -3.52 6.20
C PRO A 33 -32.10 -5.01 6.22
N ILE A 34 -32.78 -5.79 7.06
CA ILE A 34 -32.78 -7.25 6.97
C ILE A 34 -33.86 -7.56 5.97
N LEU A 35 -33.45 -8.02 4.79
CA LEU A 35 -34.25 -8.97 4.01
C LEU A 35 -34.79 -10.03 4.98
N ASN A 36 -36.08 -9.96 5.31
CA ASN A 36 -36.90 -11.01 5.93
C ASN A 36 -36.11 -12.12 6.67
N GLY A 37 -35.68 -11.85 7.90
CA GLY A 37 -35.30 -12.86 8.90
C GLY A 37 -34.02 -13.70 8.68
N ALA A 38 -33.37 -13.64 7.51
CA ALA A 38 -32.15 -14.41 7.26
C ALA A 38 -30.90 -13.58 7.57
N ILE A 39 -30.36 -13.74 8.79
CA ILE A 39 -29.03 -13.24 9.12
C ILE A 39 -28.03 -13.99 8.25
N LEU A 40 -27.32 -13.28 7.37
CA LEU A 40 -26.21 -13.85 6.60
C LEU A 40 -25.18 -14.46 7.57
N ASN A 41 -24.75 -15.69 7.27
CA ASN A 41 -23.75 -16.38 8.06
C ASN A 41 -22.44 -15.56 8.09
N HIS A 42 -21.77 -15.55 9.24
CA HIS A 42 -20.47 -14.90 9.46
C HIS A 42 -19.46 -15.18 8.33
N ASP A 43 -19.37 -16.42 7.87
CA ASP A 43 -18.41 -16.84 6.85
C ASP A 43 -18.75 -16.26 5.47
N ILE A 44 -20.04 -16.09 5.18
CA ILE A 44 -20.50 -15.43 3.95
C ILE A 44 -20.14 -13.95 3.99
N LEU A 45 -20.39 -13.27 5.11
CA LEU A 45 -20.01 -11.86 5.30
C LEU A 45 -18.50 -11.68 5.19
N TRP A 46 -17.72 -12.55 5.84
CA TRP A 46 -16.27 -12.52 5.76
C TRP A 46 -15.76 -12.73 4.32
N THR A 47 -16.38 -13.64 3.58
CA THR A 47 -16.08 -13.87 2.16
C THR A 47 -16.37 -12.62 1.33
N ILE A 48 -17.52 -11.97 1.52
CA ILE A 48 -17.89 -10.74 0.82
C ILE A 48 -16.86 -9.63 1.08
N PHE A 49 -16.48 -9.39 2.34
CA PHE A 49 -15.50 -8.35 2.66
C PHE A 49 -14.10 -8.68 2.13
N THR A 50 -13.76 -9.96 2.06
CA THR A 50 -12.51 -10.44 1.45
C THR A 50 -12.51 -10.18 -0.05
N LEU A 51 -13.63 -10.43 -0.74
CA LEU A 51 -13.77 -10.15 -2.17
C LEU A 51 -13.66 -8.65 -2.46
N ILE A 52 -14.32 -7.80 -1.65
CA ILE A 52 -14.18 -6.33 -1.75
C ILE A 52 -12.71 -5.92 -1.58
N GLY A 53 -12.00 -6.47 -0.60
CA GLY A 53 -10.58 -6.17 -0.42
C GLY A 53 -9.70 -6.65 -1.58
N GLN A 54 -10.08 -7.74 -2.26
CA GLN A 54 -9.32 -8.36 -3.34
C GLN A 54 -9.63 -7.81 -4.73
N ASP A 55 -10.70 -7.03 -4.89
CA ASP A 55 -11.07 -6.48 -6.19
C ASP A 55 -9.95 -5.58 -6.74
N ARG A 56 -9.36 -5.99 -7.85
CA ARG A 56 -8.23 -5.28 -8.47
C ARG A 56 -8.67 -4.24 -9.49
N GLU A 57 -9.93 -4.29 -9.91
CA GLU A 57 -10.48 -3.30 -10.84
C GLU A 57 -10.81 -1.99 -10.12
N GLU A 58 -11.06 -2.05 -8.80
CA GLU A 58 -11.35 -0.89 -7.97
C GLU A 58 -10.11 -0.24 -7.34
N ALA A 59 -10.13 1.10 -7.31
CA ALA A 59 -9.12 1.89 -6.62
C ALA A 59 -9.06 1.53 -5.13
N MET A 60 -7.88 1.63 -4.52
CA MET A 60 -7.68 1.35 -3.09
C MET A 60 -8.62 2.20 -2.22
N ASP A 61 -8.78 3.48 -2.56
CA ASP A 61 -9.63 4.41 -1.81
C ASP A 61 -11.10 4.00 -1.85
N ASP A 62 -11.57 3.48 -2.99
CA ASP A 62 -12.95 3.03 -3.16
C ASP A 62 -13.22 1.75 -2.37
N ARG A 63 -12.29 0.77 -2.43
CA ARG A 63 -12.37 -0.43 -1.60
C ARG A 63 -12.34 -0.13 -0.12
N LEU A 64 -11.43 0.74 0.31
CA LEU A 64 -11.34 1.14 1.70
C LEU A 64 -12.61 1.90 2.11
N ALA A 65 -13.11 2.82 1.29
CA ALA A 65 -14.37 3.51 1.56
C ALA A 65 -15.52 2.51 1.67
N CYS A 66 -15.58 1.50 0.82
CA CYS A 66 -16.55 0.42 0.87
C CYS A 66 -16.46 -0.36 2.19
N ILE A 67 -15.26 -0.77 2.61
CA ILE A 67 -15.03 -1.45 3.89
C ILE A 67 -15.39 -0.54 5.08
N LEU A 68 -15.02 0.74 5.06
CA LEU A 68 -15.38 1.68 6.11
C LEU A 68 -16.90 1.91 6.18
N ASN A 69 -17.56 2.06 5.04
CA ASN A 69 -19.02 2.18 4.95
C ASN A 69 -19.69 0.90 5.48
N ALA A 70 -19.16 -0.28 5.15
CA ALA A 70 -19.63 -1.55 5.67
C ALA A 70 -19.53 -1.62 7.21
N THR A 71 -18.50 -1.01 7.82
CA THR A 71 -18.41 -0.92 9.31
C THR A 71 -19.47 -0.01 9.94
N ALA A 72 -20.11 0.85 9.15
CA ALA A 72 -21.17 1.75 9.59
C ALA A 72 -22.59 1.16 9.41
N VAL A 73 -22.75 0.11 8.59
CA VAL A 73 -24.07 -0.50 8.30
C VAL A 73 -24.72 -1.06 9.57
N CYS A 74 -24.02 -1.89 10.33
CA CYS A 74 -24.53 -2.43 11.59
C CYS A 74 -23.41 -2.88 12.54
N LYS A 75 -23.75 -3.06 13.82
CA LYS A 75 -22.81 -3.51 14.85
C LYS A 75 -22.18 -4.87 14.53
N HIS A 76 -22.94 -5.78 13.93
CA HIS A 76 -22.46 -7.12 13.60
C HIS A 76 -21.36 -7.08 12.53
N TRP A 77 -21.57 -6.34 11.43
CA TRP A 77 -20.56 -6.18 10.38
C TRP A 77 -19.29 -5.51 10.91
N ARG A 78 -19.47 -4.48 11.75
CA ARG A 78 -18.37 -3.82 12.45
C ARG A 78 -17.54 -4.78 13.30
N GLN A 79 -18.17 -5.72 14.00
CA GLN A 79 -17.51 -6.74 14.83
C GLN A 79 -16.73 -7.77 14.00
N ILE A 80 -17.10 -7.97 12.73
CA ILE A 80 -16.37 -8.86 11.81
C ILE A 80 -15.19 -8.12 11.18
N ILE A 81 -15.43 -6.93 10.64
CA ILE A 81 -14.44 -6.20 9.83
C ILE A 81 -13.31 -5.63 10.69
N LEU A 82 -13.65 -4.93 11.79
CA LEU A 82 -12.65 -4.17 12.53
C LEU A 82 -11.53 -5.05 13.14
N PRO A 83 -11.83 -6.22 13.73
CA PRO A 83 -10.80 -7.09 14.30
C PRO A 83 -10.05 -7.93 13.26
N SER A 84 -10.58 -8.05 12.04
CA SER A 84 -10.04 -8.95 11.01
C SER A 84 -8.84 -8.33 10.29
N SER A 85 -7.64 -8.59 10.82
CA SER A 85 -6.37 -8.16 10.22
C SER A 85 -6.25 -8.57 8.75
N ASN A 86 -6.78 -9.75 8.37
CA ASN A 86 -6.77 -10.23 7.00
C ASN A 86 -7.50 -9.30 6.04
N ILE A 87 -8.66 -8.75 6.42
CA ILE A 87 -9.39 -7.79 5.58
C ILE A 87 -8.53 -6.54 5.37
N TRP A 88 -7.89 -6.03 6.42
CA TRP A 88 -7.01 -4.86 6.33
C TRP A 88 -5.74 -5.12 5.51
N CYS A 89 -5.17 -6.32 5.59
CA CYS A 89 -3.99 -6.69 4.79
C CYS A 89 -4.28 -6.71 3.28
N LEU A 90 -5.53 -7.01 2.89
CA LEU A 90 -5.95 -7.03 1.48
C LEU A 90 -6.17 -5.63 0.90
N LEU A 91 -6.36 -4.62 1.75
CA LEU A 91 -6.57 -3.23 1.34
C LEU A 91 -5.26 -2.49 1.02
N ILE A 92 -4.09 -3.07 1.27
CA ILE A 92 -2.79 -2.41 1.02
C ILE A 92 -2.45 -2.57 -0.46
N TYR A 93 -2.94 -1.66 -1.29
CA TYR A 93 -2.75 -1.69 -2.74
C TYR A 93 -2.26 -0.33 -3.25
N VAL A 94 -1.31 -0.33 -4.18
CA VAL A 94 -0.64 0.84 -4.75
C VAL A 94 -0.77 0.75 -6.27
N ASP A 95 -1.85 1.32 -6.83
CA ASP A 95 -2.05 1.28 -8.28
C ASP A 95 -1.28 2.40 -9.01
N ARG A 96 -0.94 2.13 -10.26
CA ARG A 96 -0.57 3.08 -11.31
C ARG A 96 -1.64 4.16 -11.55
N GLN A 97 -2.93 3.79 -11.52
CA GLN A 97 -4.03 4.73 -11.81
C GLN A 97 -4.37 5.63 -10.61
N TYR A 98 -4.11 5.14 -9.41
CA TYR A 98 -4.39 5.81 -8.14
C TYR A 98 -3.16 5.71 -7.23
N PRO A 99 -2.05 6.37 -7.61
CA PRO A 99 -0.91 6.44 -6.71
C PRO A 99 -1.40 7.03 -5.39
N TRP A 100 -0.88 6.54 -4.28
CA TRP A 100 -1.20 6.97 -2.92
C TRP A 100 -1.26 8.52 -2.75
N SER A 101 -0.66 9.29 -3.68
CA SER A 101 -0.65 10.75 -3.72
C SER A 101 -1.97 11.44 -3.98
N ARG A 102 -2.94 10.85 -4.69
CA ARG A 102 -4.12 11.67 -5.09
C ARG A 102 -5.14 11.86 -3.96
N ARG A 103 -5.30 10.88 -3.06
CA ARG A 103 -6.35 10.92 -2.01
C ARG A 103 -6.00 10.13 -0.73
N ALA A 104 -5.17 9.10 -0.82
CA ALA A 104 -4.75 8.34 0.36
C ALA A 104 -3.81 9.17 1.25
N SER A 105 -4.36 9.79 2.30
CA SER A 105 -3.52 10.50 3.26
C SER A 105 -2.54 9.52 3.93
N PRO A 106 -1.33 9.95 4.32
CA PRO A 106 -0.40 9.10 5.09
C PRO A 106 -1.04 8.49 6.34
N GLN A 107 -2.03 9.16 6.93
CA GLN A 107 -2.81 8.70 8.09
C GLN A 107 -3.66 7.47 7.76
N LEU A 108 -4.15 7.38 6.53
CA LEU A 108 -4.97 6.29 6.03
C LEU A 108 -4.11 5.02 5.87
N LEU A 109 -2.92 5.17 5.26
CA LEU A 109 -1.93 4.10 5.22
C LEU A 109 -1.56 3.66 6.64
N GLN A 110 -1.25 4.59 7.55
CA GLN A 110 -0.95 4.28 8.94
C GLN A 110 -2.09 3.51 9.64
N THR A 111 -3.34 3.88 9.37
CA THR A 111 -4.52 3.20 9.91
C THR A 111 -4.63 1.77 9.40
N VAL A 112 -4.49 1.56 8.09
CA VAL A 112 -4.52 0.23 7.48
C VAL A 112 -3.37 -0.62 8.02
N CYS A 113 -2.17 -0.06 8.13
CA CYS A 113 -1.00 -0.71 8.71
C CYS A 113 -1.26 -1.12 10.16
N ALA A 114 -1.76 -0.21 11.00
CA ALA A 114 -2.07 -0.48 12.40
C ALA A 114 -3.09 -1.61 12.56
N ARG A 115 -4.11 -1.65 11.69
CA ARG A 115 -5.17 -2.68 11.73
C ARG A 115 -4.79 -4.01 11.08
N SER A 116 -3.83 -4.01 10.16
CA SER A 116 -3.24 -5.24 9.59
C SER A 116 -2.54 -6.11 10.64
N GLY A 117 -2.27 -5.56 11.83
CA GLY A 117 -1.57 -6.22 12.92
C GLY A 117 -0.09 -6.46 12.58
N ARG A 118 0.56 -7.34 13.34
CA ARG A 118 1.99 -7.70 13.15
C ARG A 118 2.20 -9.02 12.41
N HIS A 119 1.17 -9.86 12.33
CA HIS A 119 1.26 -11.23 11.83
C HIS A 119 0.49 -11.46 10.53
N GLY A 120 -0.34 -10.49 10.11
CA GLY A 120 -1.10 -10.60 8.86
C GLY A 120 -0.16 -10.55 7.65
N LEU A 121 -0.39 -11.46 6.71
CA LEU A 121 0.35 -11.52 5.45
C LEU A 121 -0.09 -10.40 4.52
N LEU A 122 0.88 -9.65 4.00
CA LEU A 122 0.65 -8.49 3.16
C LEU A 122 0.66 -8.87 1.69
N HIS A 123 -0.31 -8.35 0.95
CA HIS A 123 -0.36 -8.42 -0.50
C HIS A 123 -0.13 -7.01 -1.02
N ILE A 124 1.07 -6.74 -1.53
CA ILE A 124 1.45 -5.40 -1.99
C ILE A 124 1.51 -5.47 -3.50
N GLU A 125 0.76 -4.61 -4.15
CA GLU A 125 0.85 -4.39 -5.59
C GLU A 125 1.13 -2.91 -5.79
N ALA A 126 2.23 -2.62 -6.46
CA ALA A 126 2.86 -1.32 -6.65
C ALA A 126 3.33 -1.18 -8.10
N THR A 127 2.43 -1.50 -9.02
CA THR A 127 2.67 -1.42 -10.46
C THR A 127 2.56 0.02 -10.94
N GLY A 128 3.36 0.40 -11.93
CA GLY A 128 3.35 1.77 -12.49
C GLY A 128 3.81 2.88 -11.54
N CYS A 129 4.61 2.55 -10.52
CA CYS A 129 5.26 3.52 -9.63
C CYS A 129 6.40 4.34 -10.28
N GLU A 130 6.50 4.28 -11.60
CA GLU A 130 7.57 4.86 -12.43
C GLU A 130 7.58 6.38 -12.35
N ASN A 131 6.39 6.98 -12.34
CA ASN A 131 6.16 8.43 -12.31
C ASN A 131 5.68 8.93 -10.94
N VAL A 132 5.82 8.11 -9.90
CA VAL A 132 5.41 8.47 -8.54
C VAL A 132 6.45 9.41 -7.93
N SER A 133 6.01 10.36 -7.10
CA SER A 133 6.91 11.30 -6.44
C SER A 133 7.97 10.57 -5.60
N LEU A 134 9.16 11.16 -5.49
CA LEU A 134 10.26 10.62 -4.67
C LEU A 134 9.82 10.32 -3.23
N ASP A 135 8.98 11.18 -2.66
CA ASP A 135 8.46 11.01 -1.28
C ASP A 135 7.64 9.73 -1.13
N LEU A 136 6.75 9.45 -2.09
CA LEU A 136 5.95 8.24 -2.06
C LEU A 136 6.77 6.98 -2.31
N ARG A 137 7.78 7.08 -3.17
CA ARG A 137 8.78 6.02 -3.37
C ARG A 137 9.50 5.70 -2.06
N GLN A 138 9.92 6.73 -1.31
CA GLN A 138 10.53 6.56 0.02
C GLN A 138 9.56 5.97 1.04
N ILE A 139 8.29 6.40 1.06
CA ILE A 139 7.27 5.85 1.95
C ILE A 139 7.03 4.36 1.66
N LEU A 140 6.92 3.97 0.39
CA LEU A 140 6.75 2.57 0.01
C LEU A 140 7.97 1.73 0.39
N LEU A 141 9.19 2.21 0.12
CA LEU A 141 10.42 1.54 0.50
C LEU A 141 10.53 1.35 2.01
N HIS A 142 10.24 2.40 2.77
CA HIS A 142 10.22 2.34 4.23
C HIS A 142 9.18 1.33 4.72
N PHE A 143 7.97 1.37 4.15
CA PHE A 143 6.91 0.42 4.48
C PHE A 143 7.31 -1.04 4.17
N LEU A 144 7.92 -1.28 3.01
CA LEU A 144 8.44 -2.60 2.64
C LEU A 144 9.56 -3.04 3.59
N ASN A 145 10.45 -2.14 4.01
CA ASN A 145 11.50 -2.44 4.99
C ASN A 145 10.96 -2.89 6.33
N GLU A 146 9.96 -2.19 6.85
CA GLU A 146 9.37 -2.53 8.15
C GLU A 146 8.53 -3.82 8.10
N ASN A 147 8.01 -4.19 6.92
CA ASN A 147 7.05 -5.28 6.79
C ASN A 147 7.51 -6.42 5.88
N TRP A 148 8.78 -6.45 5.49
CA TRP A 148 9.32 -7.39 4.50
C TRP A 148 9.01 -8.84 4.83
N SER A 149 9.19 -9.21 6.10
CA SER A 149 8.93 -10.57 6.60
C SER A 149 7.46 -10.99 6.47
N ARG A 150 6.53 -10.06 6.30
CA ARG A 150 5.09 -10.33 6.21
C ARG A 150 4.58 -10.35 4.77
N VAL A 151 5.38 -9.90 3.82
CA VAL A 151 4.95 -9.82 2.42
C VAL A 151 4.79 -11.23 1.88
N ALA A 152 3.59 -11.55 1.40
CA ALA A 152 3.27 -12.84 0.78
C ALA A 152 3.12 -12.74 -0.73
N ARG A 153 2.68 -11.58 -1.22
CA ARG A 153 2.59 -11.26 -2.64
C ARG A 153 3.15 -9.86 -2.85
N LEU A 154 4.05 -9.72 -3.80
CA LEU A 154 4.62 -8.44 -4.20
C LEU A 154 4.54 -8.29 -5.71
N SER A 155 3.79 -7.32 -6.20
CA SER A 155 3.91 -6.81 -7.57
C SER A 155 4.54 -5.44 -7.48
N ILE A 156 5.63 -5.14 -8.18
CA ILE A 156 6.21 -3.80 -8.13
C ILE A 156 6.78 -3.38 -9.49
N GLY A 157 6.51 -2.13 -9.87
CA GLY A 157 7.14 -1.43 -10.97
C GLY A 157 8.46 -0.81 -10.51
N LEU A 158 9.59 -1.34 -10.96
CA LEU A 158 10.91 -0.84 -10.60
C LEU A 158 11.49 0.04 -11.70
N ASP A 159 11.88 1.23 -11.29
CA ASP A 159 12.97 1.96 -11.90
C ASP A 159 14.28 1.25 -11.48
N VAL A 160 15.08 0.85 -12.47
CA VAL A 160 16.11 -0.21 -12.42
C VAL A 160 17.10 -0.06 -11.25
N TYR A 161 17.33 1.17 -10.79
CA TYR A 161 18.39 1.48 -9.83
C TYR A 161 17.93 1.63 -8.38
N ALA A 162 16.68 2.02 -8.11
CA ALA A 162 16.30 2.45 -6.76
C ALA A 162 15.87 1.31 -5.81
N TYR A 163 15.46 0.17 -6.36
CA TYR A 163 14.77 -0.87 -5.59
C TYR A 163 15.46 -2.23 -5.58
N SER A 164 16.38 -2.46 -6.51
CA SER A 164 17.10 -3.74 -6.64
C SER A 164 17.92 -4.04 -5.38
N GLU A 165 18.61 -3.05 -4.82
CA GLU A 165 19.35 -3.25 -3.57
C GLU A 165 18.45 -3.55 -2.37
N PHE A 166 17.21 -3.07 -2.36
CA PHE A 166 16.32 -3.27 -1.23
C PHE A 166 15.62 -4.64 -1.29
N VAL A 167 14.97 -4.93 -2.42
CA VAL A 167 14.14 -6.14 -2.61
C VAL A 167 14.99 -7.41 -2.55
N PHE A 168 16.23 -7.38 -3.04
CA PHE A 168 17.09 -8.57 -3.12
C PHE A 168 18.07 -8.74 -1.95
N ARG A 169 18.15 -7.76 -1.03
CA ARG A 169 19.11 -7.82 0.09
C ARG A 169 18.62 -8.62 1.29
N TYR A 170 17.31 -8.68 1.51
CA TYR A 170 16.74 -9.35 2.67
C TYR A 170 15.93 -10.57 2.25
N PRO A 171 16.04 -11.70 2.97
CA PRO A 171 15.21 -12.86 2.69
C PRO A 171 13.74 -12.52 2.90
N ALA A 172 12.89 -12.98 1.97
CA ALA A 172 11.46 -12.71 1.97
C ALA A 172 10.71 -14.02 2.30
N PRO A 173 10.72 -14.47 3.57
CA PRO A 173 10.38 -15.85 3.94
C PRO A 173 8.95 -16.25 3.61
N ASN A 174 8.05 -15.29 3.47
CA ASN A 174 6.64 -15.52 3.19
C ASN A 174 6.24 -15.20 1.74
N VAL A 175 7.14 -14.63 0.92
CA VAL A 175 6.83 -14.26 -0.46
C VAL A 175 6.65 -15.51 -1.30
N ARG A 176 5.43 -15.73 -1.77
CA ARG A 176 5.07 -16.84 -2.67
C ARG A 176 4.89 -16.40 -4.11
N TRP A 177 4.71 -15.11 -4.32
CA TRP A 177 4.50 -14.53 -5.64
C TRP A 177 5.18 -13.18 -5.70
N LEU A 178 6.08 -13.03 -6.67
CA LEU A 178 6.87 -11.83 -6.92
C LEU A 178 6.75 -11.50 -8.40
N GLN A 179 6.14 -10.37 -8.72
CA GLN A 179 6.13 -9.79 -10.05
C GLN A 179 6.92 -8.50 -10.03
N VAL A 180 7.97 -8.43 -10.86
CA VAL A 180 8.77 -7.24 -11.02
C VAL A 180 8.60 -6.75 -12.45
N THR A 181 7.92 -5.62 -12.62
CA THR A 181 7.82 -4.96 -13.93
C THR A 181 8.90 -3.90 -14.02
N TRP A 182 9.67 -3.95 -15.10
CA TRP A 182 10.76 -3.02 -15.36
C TRP A 182 10.32 -2.08 -16.47
N THR A 183 10.53 -0.80 -16.27
CA THR A 183 10.35 0.19 -17.33
C THR A 183 11.70 0.77 -17.67
N PRO A 184 12.16 0.61 -18.94
CA PRO A 184 13.42 1.18 -19.35
C PRO A 184 13.35 2.69 -19.10
N ASP A 185 14.41 3.24 -18.54
CA ASP A 185 14.52 4.67 -18.31
C ASP A 185 14.47 5.39 -19.67
N LEU A 186 13.28 5.88 -20.02
CA LEU A 186 13.04 6.66 -21.24
C LEU A 186 13.40 8.13 -21.04
N SER A 187 14.02 8.51 -19.92
CA SER A 187 14.50 9.88 -19.69
C SER A 187 15.69 10.27 -20.59
N GLY A 188 16.26 9.31 -21.33
CA GLY A 188 17.10 9.63 -22.48
C GLY A 188 16.28 10.40 -23.52
N THR A 189 16.62 11.67 -23.76
CA THR A 189 15.99 12.44 -24.83
C THR A 189 16.05 11.65 -26.14
N PRO A 190 14.99 11.64 -26.97
CA PRO A 190 14.99 10.91 -28.25
C PRO A 190 16.23 11.23 -29.11
N GLU A 191 16.76 12.44 -29.00
CA GLU A 191 17.98 12.90 -29.67
C GLU A 191 19.26 12.15 -29.25
N GLN A 192 19.34 11.64 -28.02
CA GLN A 192 20.48 10.83 -27.55
C GLN A 192 20.36 9.36 -27.98
N MET A 193 19.14 8.87 -28.21
CA MET A 193 18.92 7.48 -28.66
C MET A 193 19.27 7.32 -30.15
N ASP A 194 18.90 8.28 -31.00
CA ASP A 194 19.22 8.24 -32.44
C ASP A 194 20.74 8.25 -32.71
N SER A 195 21.52 8.95 -31.89
CA SER A 195 22.98 9.05 -32.07
C SER A 195 23.71 7.76 -31.67
N ARG A 196 23.26 7.08 -30.61
CA ARG A 196 23.87 5.82 -30.14
C ARG A 196 23.43 4.62 -30.97
N GLU A 197 22.16 4.57 -31.37
CA GLU A 197 21.63 3.47 -32.17
C GLU A 197 22.15 3.53 -33.62
N ALA A 198 22.47 4.72 -34.14
CA ALA A 198 23.11 4.89 -35.44
C ALA A 198 24.57 4.39 -35.47
N ASP A 199 25.34 4.57 -34.39
CA ASP A 199 26.72 4.08 -34.29
C ASP A 199 26.78 2.56 -34.05
N ASP A 200 25.88 2.02 -33.24
CA ASP A 200 25.85 0.57 -32.94
C ASP A 200 25.38 -0.25 -34.16
N ARG A 201 24.45 0.27 -34.97
CA ARG A 201 24.05 -0.34 -36.26
C ARG A 201 25.15 -0.33 -37.32
N ARG A 202 26.13 0.58 -37.24
CA ARG A 202 27.31 0.58 -38.13
C ARG A 202 28.30 -0.53 -37.76
N GLN A 203 28.38 -0.90 -36.49
CA GLN A 203 29.33 -1.91 -36.01
C GLN A 203 28.73 -3.33 -35.96
N ASN A 204 27.41 -3.46 -35.78
CA ASN A 204 26.71 -4.76 -35.75
C ASN A 204 25.43 -4.71 -36.61
N PRO A 205 25.47 -5.18 -37.88
CA PRO A 205 24.27 -5.25 -38.70
C PRO A 205 23.26 -6.23 -38.07
N PRO A 206 21.96 -5.87 -37.99
CA PRO A 206 20.98 -6.66 -37.26
C PRO A 206 20.78 -8.01 -37.96
N ARG A 207 21.20 -9.09 -37.29
CA ARG A 207 20.68 -10.43 -37.57
C ARG A 207 19.19 -10.39 -37.24
N LYS A 208 18.33 -10.74 -38.21
CA LYS A 208 16.86 -10.72 -38.14
C LYS A 208 16.34 -11.31 -36.82
N LEU A 209 16.18 -10.47 -35.81
CA LEU A 209 15.49 -10.79 -34.56
C LEU A 209 14.09 -10.19 -34.68
N LYS A 210 13.08 -11.07 -34.68
CA LYS A 210 11.67 -10.69 -34.61
C LYS A 210 11.47 -9.75 -33.42
N ALA A 211 10.93 -8.57 -33.70
CA ALA A 211 10.53 -7.61 -32.69
C ALA A 211 9.46 -8.22 -31.76
N LEU A 212 9.85 -8.53 -30.53
CA LEU A 212 8.91 -8.71 -29.42
C LEU A 212 8.64 -7.32 -28.83
N ARG A 213 7.67 -6.61 -29.41
CA ARG A 213 7.06 -5.45 -28.75
C ARG A 213 6.12 -5.98 -27.66
N GLY A 214 6.33 -5.49 -26.44
CA GLY A 214 5.38 -5.64 -25.33
C GLY A 214 5.45 -7.00 -24.62
N ALA A 215 6.48 -7.22 -23.82
CA ALA A 215 6.50 -8.31 -22.86
C ALA A 215 7.10 -7.79 -21.55
N GLY A 216 6.24 -7.59 -20.54
CA GLY A 216 6.71 -7.63 -19.17
C GLY A 216 7.36 -9.00 -18.97
N VAL A 217 8.66 -9.02 -18.73
CA VAL A 217 9.38 -10.26 -18.45
C VAL A 217 8.96 -10.68 -17.04
N CYS A 218 8.00 -11.59 -16.95
CA CYS A 218 7.68 -12.29 -15.72
C CYS A 218 8.83 -13.27 -15.48
N MET A 219 9.85 -12.87 -14.73
CA MET A 219 10.87 -13.81 -14.27
C MET A 219 10.24 -14.61 -13.13
N ASP A 220 10.00 -15.90 -13.36
CA ASP A 220 9.62 -16.84 -12.31
C ASP A 220 10.75 -16.86 -11.27
N ALA A 221 10.54 -16.17 -10.16
CA ALA A 221 11.50 -15.96 -9.08
C ALA A 221 11.83 -17.23 -8.26
N LEU A 222 11.46 -18.42 -8.76
CA LEU A 222 11.61 -19.70 -8.05
C LEU A 222 13.07 -20.07 -7.76
N HIS A 223 14.05 -19.51 -8.48
CA HIS A 223 15.47 -19.78 -8.23
C HIS A 223 16.13 -18.89 -7.17
N TRP A 224 15.46 -17.84 -6.67
CA TRP A 224 16.03 -16.88 -5.71
C TRP A 224 15.48 -17.00 -4.28
N LEU A 225 14.54 -17.92 -4.04
CA LEU A 225 13.90 -18.14 -2.73
C LEU A 225 14.49 -19.33 -1.94
N ALA A 226 15.69 -19.81 -2.31
CA ALA A 226 16.39 -20.90 -1.62
C ALA A 226 17.54 -20.38 -0.74
#